data_AF-A0AAW2RC05-F1
#
_entry.id   AF-A0AAW2RC05-F1
#
_cell.length_a   1.000
_cell.length_b   1.000
_cell.length_c   1.000
_cell.angle_alpha   90.00
_cell.angle_beta   90.00
_cell.angle_gamma   90.00
#
_symmetry.space_group_name_H-M   'P 1'
#
loop_
_entity.id
_entity.type
_entity.pdbx_description
1 polymer ?
#
loop_
_entity_poly.entity_id
_entity_poly.type
_entity_poly.pdbx_seq_one_letter_code
_entity_poly.pdbx_strand_id
1 'polypeptide(L)'
;MAMPKGFLAVVTALLVLRVGAACSSGGCKVGDGCPSGGDCGAGLFCSSCDAAFEGSRCVRSTATNQFNIVNNSLPFNKYAFLTTHNAFAIDDGVPRLTFTNQEDTVAQQLNNGVRALMLDTYDFEGDIWLCHSFGGKCHDYTKFEPAIDTLREIEAFLSGNPSEIVTVILEDYVHTPNGLTKVFTEAGLMKFWFPLSKMPKNGQNWPLVSEMVANNQRLLVFTSIKSKESSEGIAYQWNYMVENQYGDDGMKAGECSNRGESSALNDKSKSLVLVNYFRSVPVKALACVQNSGDLLDMLQSRRQSVG
;
A
#
# COMPACT_ATOMS: atom_id res chain seq x y z
N MET A 1 47.20 38.81 66.26
CA MET A 1 46.03 37.91 66.29
C MET A 1 45.27 38.18 64.99
N ALA A 2 45.35 37.26 64.02
CA ALA A 2 44.84 37.45 62.66
C ALA A 2 43.42 36.89 62.53
N MET A 3 42.49 37.65 61.96
CA MET A 3 41.19 37.16 61.50
C MET A 3 41.30 36.71 60.03
N PRO A 4 40.84 35.50 59.66
CA PRO A 4 40.81 35.09 58.26
C PRO A 4 39.53 35.57 57.57
N LYS A 5 39.73 36.13 56.36
CA LYS A 5 38.69 36.52 55.41
C LYS A 5 38.13 35.27 54.72
N GLY A 6 36.81 35.21 54.59
CA GLY A 6 36.12 34.15 53.86
C GLY A 6 36.32 34.23 52.34
N PHE A 7 36.09 33.09 51.68
CA PHE A 7 35.84 33.02 50.24
C PHE A 7 34.73 31.97 50.02
N LEU A 8 33.56 32.44 49.59
CA LEU A 8 32.46 31.60 49.12
C LEU A 8 32.68 31.40 47.61
N ALA A 9 33.05 30.19 47.19
CA ALA A 9 33.20 29.86 45.78
C ALA A 9 31.83 29.48 45.19
N VAL A 10 31.30 30.34 44.31
CA VAL A 10 30.11 30.03 43.50
C VAL A 10 30.57 29.22 42.29
N VAL A 11 30.23 27.94 42.26
CA VAL A 11 30.45 27.07 41.10
C VAL A 11 29.26 27.29 40.15
N THR A 12 29.51 27.97 39.04
CA THR A 12 28.50 28.16 37.98
C THR A 12 28.61 26.97 37.03
N ALA A 13 27.65 26.04 37.08
CA ALA A 13 27.56 24.94 36.13
C ALA A 13 27.04 25.47 34.78
N LEU A 14 27.91 25.56 33.78
CA LEU A 14 27.53 25.83 32.40
C LEU A 14 26.83 24.59 31.82
N LEU A 15 25.49 24.63 31.75
CA LEU A 15 24.73 23.72 30.90
C LEU A 15 25.04 24.08 29.43
N VAL A 16 25.86 23.27 28.78
CA VAL A 16 26.04 23.35 27.32
C VAL A 16 24.81 22.69 26.68
N LEU A 17 23.78 23.49 26.39
CA LEU A 17 22.71 23.09 25.48
C LEU A 17 23.33 22.92 24.09
N ARG A 18 23.58 21.66 23.70
CA ARG A 18 23.84 21.34 22.29
C ARG A 18 22.53 21.52 21.52
N VAL A 19 22.26 22.76 21.10
CA VAL A 19 21.29 23.01 20.04
C VAL A 19 22.00 22.60 18.75
N GLY A 20 21.83 21.34 18.34
CA GLY A 20 22.20 20.95 16.98
C GLY A 20 21.49 21.90 16.03
N ALA A 21 22.20 22.45 15.04
CA ALA A 21 21.59 23.30 14.03
C ALA A 21 20.44 22.52 13.41
N ALA A 22 19.19 22.92 13.69
CA ALA A 22 18.03 22.33 13.05
C ALA A 22 18.20 22.54 11.54
N CYS A 23 18.16 21.45 10.80
CA CYS A 23 18.05 21.52 9.35
C CYS A 23 16.80 22.35 9.01
N SER A 24 16.85 23.09 7.90
CA SER A 24 15.72 23.89 7.43
C SER A 24 15.81 24.05 5.92
N SER A 25 14.77 24.64 5.31
CA SER A 25 14.78 25.01 3.88
C SER A 25 15.05 23.83 2.93
N GLY A 26 14.39 22.70 3.16
CA GLY A 26 14.53 21.48 2.35
C GLY A 26 15.79 20.66 2.63
N GLY A 27 16.57 21.02 3.64
CA GLY A 27 17.81 20.32 4.00
C GLY A 27 17.62 19.13 4.96
N CYS A 28 16.44 18.98 5.58
CA CYS A 28 16.20 17.93 6.56
C CYS A 28 16.06 16.56 5.93
N LYS A 29 16.69 15.56 6.57
CA LYS A 29 16.65 14.14 6.20
C LYS A 29 15.61 13.39 7.03
N VAL A 30 15.34 12.15 6.63
CA VAL A 30 14.44 11.25 7.37
C VAL A 30 14.87 11.17 8.83
N GLY A 31 13.93 11.42 9.74
CA GLY A 31 14.13 11.36 11.19
C GLY A 31 14.61 12.66 11.84
N ASP A 32 15.05 13.65 11.05
CA ASP A 32 15.38 14.98 11.56
C ASP A 32 14.10 15.70 12.03
N GLY A 33 14.20 16.48 13.10
CA GLY A 33 13.10 17.32 13.57
C GLY A 33 12.77 18.42 12.56
N CYS A 34 11.49 18.67 12.35
CA CYS A 34 11.01 19.67 11.39
C CYS A 34 9.92 20.56 12.02
N PRO A 35 10.04 21.89 11.89
CA PRO A 35 8.95 22.82 12.25
C PRO A 35 7.83 22.84 11.22
N SER A 36 8.14 22.64 9.94
CA SER A 36 7.19 22.70 8.83
C SER A 36 7.55 21.74 7.70
N GLY A 37 6.61 21.47 6.79
CA GLY A 37 6.84 20.62 5.62
C GLY A 37 7.96 21.12 4.70
N GLY A 38 8.17 22.44 4.60
CA GLY A 38 9.20 23.05 3.74
C GLY A 38 10.64 22.83 4.22
N ASP A 39 10.82 22.29 5.43
CA ASP A 39 12.15 21.98 5.98
C ASP A 39 12.67 20.63 5.47
N CYS A 40 11.76 19.73 5.11
CA CYS A 40 12.07 18.39 4.65
C CYS A 40 12.51 18.36 3.18
N GLY A 41 13.51 17.53 2.88
CA GLY A 41 13.97 17.32 1.51
C GLY A 41 12.91 16.73 0.58
N ALA A 42 13.20 16.70 -0.72
CA ALA A 42 12.28 16.17 -1.73
C ALA A 42 11.84 14.72 -1.42
N GLY A 43 10.54 14.44 -1.56
CA GLY A 43 9.95 13.14 -1.23
C GLY A 43 9.76 12.87 0.27
N LEU A 44 9.98 13.90 1.11
CA LEU A 44 9.75 13.87 2.54
C LEU A 44 8.68 14.89 2.92
N PHE A 45 7.97 14.62 4.01
CA PHE A 45 6.99 15.52 4.61
C PHE A 45 7.18 15.57 6.13
N CYS A 46 6.82 16.69 6.74
CA CYS A 46 6.95 16.89 8.18
C CYS A 46 5.73 16.34 8.91
N SER A 47 5.89 15.24 9.65
CA SER A 47 4.79 14.56 10.35
C SER A 47 5.11 14.32 11.82
N SER A 48 4.08 14.39 12.67
CA SER A 48 4.14 13.89 14.05
C SER A 48 3.67 12.44 14.14
N CYS A 49 4.04 11.78 15.23
CA CYS A 49 3.55 10.45 15.60
C CYS A 49 3.52 10.36 17.13
N ASP A 50 2.45 10.89 17.73
CA ASP A 50 2.33 11.02 19.19
C ASP A 50 2.44 9.67 19.92
N ALA A 51 2.13 8.57 19.23
CA ALA A 51 2.28 7.21 19.75
C ALA A 51 3.74 6.72 19.82
N ALA A 52 4.70 7.36 19.15
CA ALA A 52 6.10 6.93 19.10
C ALA A 52 7.12 7.98 19.57
N PHE A 53 6.90 9.27 19.28
CA PHE A 53 7.85 10.31 19.64
C PHE A 53 7.17 11.68 19.78
N GLU A 54 7.76 12.54 20.62
CA GLU A 54 7.34 13.94 20.72
C GLU A 54 7.83 14.78 19.52
N GLY A 55 6.99 15.72 19.10
CA GLY A 55 7.28 16.66 18.02
C GLY A 55 7.09 16.09 16.62
N SER A 56 7.49 16.87 15.61
CA SER A 56 7.40 16.48 14.20
C SER A 56 8.77 16.17 13.62
N ARG A 57 8.81 15.20 12.72
CA ARG A 57 10.03 14.75 12.04
C ARG A 57 9.78 14.60 10.55
N CYS A 58 10.83 14.74 9.75
CA CYS A 58 10.74 14.44 8.34
C CYS A 58 10.57 12.93 8.15
N VAL A 59 9.46 12.54 7.56
CA VAL A 59 9.13 11.15 7.20
C VAL A 59 9.03 11.03 5.68
N ARG A 60 9.17 9.81 5.16
CA ARG A 60 8.97 9.56 3.73
C ARG A 60 7.50 9.71 3.38
N SER A 61 7.19 10.56 2.41
CA SER A 61 5.83 10.71 1.87
C SER A 61 5.62 9.94 0.55
N THR A 62 6.71 9.53 -0.10
CA THR A 62 6.67 8.79 -1.36
C THR A 62 7.55 7.54 -1.31
N ALA A 63 7.05 6.43 -1.85
CA ALA A 63 7.83 5.23 -2.07
C ALA A 63 8.79 5.40 -3.25
N THR A 64 9.97 4.80 -3.17
CA THR A 64 10.93 4.80 -4.29
C THR A 64 10.44 3.89 -5.40
N ASN A 65 10.36 4.41 -6.62
CA ASN A 65 10.08 3.60 -7.80
C ASN A 65 11.16 2.52 -7.97
N GLN A 66 10.76 1.25 -7.96
CA GLN A 66 11.68 0.11 -8.04
C GLN A 66 12.50 0.11 -9.34
N PHE A 67 11.93 0.61 -10.43
CA PHE A 67 12.61 0.68 -11.72
C PHE A 67 13.74 1.72 -11.72
N ASN A 68 13.74 2.67 -10.77
CA ASN A 68 14.87 3.59 -10.59
C ASN A 68 16.02 2.96 -9.80
N ILE A 69 15.78 1.87 -9.05
CA ILE A 69 16.78 1.21 -8.21
C ILE A 69 17.47 0.09 -8.98
N VAL A 70 16.69 -0.80 -9.59
CA VAL A 70 17.19 -2.04 -10.22
C VAL A 70 16.85 -2.13 -11.71
N ASN A 71 16.40 -1.04 -12.34
CA ASN A 71 15.87 -0.96 -13.72
C ASN A 71 14.65 -1.88 -13.96
N ASN A 72 14.18 -1.99 -15.21
CA ASN A 72 13.01 -2.80 -15.59
C ASN A 72 13.37 -4.14 -16.26
N SER A 73 14.60 -4.64 -16.08
CA SER A 73 15.12 -5.84 -16.77
C SER A 73 14.79 -7.16 -16.08
N LEU A 74 14.30 -7.14 -14.84
CA LEU A 74 13.92 -8.37 -14.13
C LEU A 74 12.47 -8.81 -14.49
N PRO A 75 12.15 -10.10 -14.31
CA PRO A 75 10.77 -10.60 -14.29
C PRO A 75 9.89 -9.84 -13.28
N PHE A 76 8.61 -9.61 -13.60
CA PHE A 76 7.68 -8.87 -12.72
C PHE A 76 7.63 -9.42 -11.28
N ASN A 77 7.67 -10.74 -11.09
CA ASN A 77 7.69 -11.36 -9.76
C ASN A 77 9.03 -11.27 -9.01
N LYS A 78 9.97 -10.45 -9.47
CA LYS A 78 11.24 -10.15 -8.78
C LYS A 78 11.27 -8.73 -8.19
N TYR A 79 10.17 -7.99 -8.30
CA TYR A 79 10.00 -6.68 -7.67
C TYR A 79 9.08 -6.78 -6.46
N ALA A 80 9.23 -5.83 -5.53
CA ALA A 80 8.32 -5.62 -4.41
C ALA A 80 7.62 -4.29 -4.58
N PHE A 81 6.29 -4.27 -4.47
CA PHE A 81 5.47 -3.10 -4.67
C PHE A 81 4.68 -2.77 -3.41
N LEU A 82 4.61 -1.48 -3.06
CA LEU A 82 3.68 -1.01 -2.04
C LEU A 82 2.25 -1.23 -2.53
N THR A 83 1.44 -1.84 -1.68
CA THR A 83 0.03 -2.19 -1.93
C THR A 83 -0.85 -1.50 -0.89
N THR A 84 -1.96 -0.90 -1.30
CA THR A 84 -2.96 -0.33 -0.37
C THR A 84 -4.20 -1.19 -0.28
N HIS A 85 -4.60 -1.52 0.95
CA HIS A 85 -5.82 -2.28 1.26
C HIS A 85 -7.04 -1.35 1.22
N ASN A 86 -8.12 -1.77 0.58
CA ASN A 86 -9.32 -0.95 0.33
C ASN A 86 -8.94 0.45 -0.13
N ALA A 87 -8.21 0.53 -1.25
CA ALA A 87 -7.62 1.78 -1.73
C ALA A 87 -8.64 2.93 -1.90
N PHE A 88 -9.91 2.58 -2.12
CA PHE A 88 -11.03 3.48 -2.30
C PHE A 88 -11.67 3.98 -0.99
N ALA A 89 -11.37 3.35 0.15
CA ALA A 89 -12.02 3.64 1.42
C ALA A 89 -11.41 4.90 2.08
N ILE A 90 -11.64 6.06 1.46
CA ILE A 90 -11.00 7.33 1.82
C ILE A 90 -11.76 8.02 2.96
N ASP A 91 -11.02 8.60 3.92
CA ASP A 91 -11.54 9.47 4.97
C ASP A 91 -11.90 10.86 4.41
N ASP A 92 -13.06 10.93 3.76
CA ASP A 92 -13.63 12.13 3.13
C ASP A 92 -14.57 12.94 4.05
N GLY A 93 -14.71 12.51 5.31
CA GLY A 93 -15.61 13.11 6.29
C GLY A 93 -17.09 12.72 6.14
N VAL A 94 -17.46 11.87 5.17
CA VAL A 94 -18.83 11.35 5.05
C VAL A 94 -19.05 10.25 6.09
N PRO A 95 -20.07 10.37 6.97
CA PRO A 95 -20.35 9.35 7.97
C PRO A 95 -20.78 8.04 7.32
N ARG A 96 -20.07 6.95 7.64
CA ARG A 96 -20.37 5.58 7.20
C ARG A 96 -20.35 4.62 8.38
N LEU A 97 -21.18 3.56 8.35
CA LEU A 97 -21.12 2.47 9.31
C LEU A 97 -20.10 1.42 8.84
N THR A 98 -18.87 1.87 8.68
CA THR A 98 -17.73 1.06 8.25
C THR A 98 -16.43 1.81 8.54
N PHE A 99 -15.29 1.19 8.24
CA PHE A 99 -13.98 1.81 8.39
C PHE A 99 -13.52 2.50 7.10
N THR A 100 -12.75 3.58 7.27
CA THR A 100 -11.90 4.14 6.22
C THR A 100 -10.47 3.62 6.40
N ASN A 101 -9.75 3.48 5.30
CA ASN A 101 -8.40 2.92 5.24
C ASN A 101 -7.36 3.89 4.69
N GLN A 102 -7.78 4.90 3.92
CA GLN A 102 -6.88 5.81 3.21
C GLN A 102 -7.22 7.27 3.47
N GLU A 103 -6.24 8.15 3.33
CA GLU A 103 -6.41 9.62 3.35
C GLU A 103 -6.21 10.22 1.96
N ASP A 104 -5.43 9.55 1.13
CA ASP A 104 -5.10 9.95 -0.24
C ASP A 104 -6.11 9.35 -1.24
N THR A 105 -6.46 10.11 -2.27
CA THR A 105 -7.19 9.54 -3.43
C THR A 105 -6.38 8.46 -4.12
N VAL A 106 -7.00 7.64 -4.97
CA VAL A 106 -6.30 6.58 -5.69
C VAL A 106 -5.19 7.16 -6.59
N ALA A 107 -5.43 8.29 -7.26
CA ALA A 107 -4.42 8.99 -8.02
C ALA A 107 -3.25 9.48 -7.13
N GLN A 108 -3.53 9.98 -5.93
CA GLN A 108 -2.49 10.38 -4.98
C GLN A 108 -1.68 9.17 -4.49
N GLN A 109 -2.32 8.06 -4.14
CA GLN A 109 -1.65 6.81 -3.77
C GLN A 109 -0.70 6.33 -4.87
N LEU A 110 -1.16 6.31 -6.13
CA LEU A 110 -0.34 5.95 -7.29
C LEU A 110 0.83 6.94 -7.50
N ASN A 111 0.60 8.25 -7.38
CA ASN A 111 1.64 9.26 -7.47
C ASN A 111 2.66 9.16 -6.31
N ASN A 112 2.22 8.69 -5.14
CA ASN A 112 3.05 8.44 -3.96
C ASN A 112 3.82 7.11 -4.05
N GLY A 113 3.67 6.36 -5.14
CA GLY A 113 4.48 5.17 -5.45
C GLY A 113 3.81 3.83 -5.17
N VAL A 114 2.52 3.82 -4.81
CA VAL A 114 1.71 2.59 -4.76
C VAL A 114 1.60 2.00 -6.16
N ARG A 115 1.74 0.67 -6.30
CA ARG A 115 1.63 -0.04 -7.60
C ARG A 115 0.71 -1.26 -7.55
N ALA A 116 0.05 -1.47 -6.42
CA ALA A 116 -1.01 -2.44 -6.29
C ALA A 116 -2.14 -1.88 -5.41
N LEU A 117 -3.39 -2.11 -5.81
CA LEU A 117 -4.59 -1.59 -5.15
C LEU A 117 -5.53 -2.76 -4.88
N MET A 118 -5.97 -2.91 -3.63
CA MET A 118 -7.04 -3.85 -3.29
C MET A 118 -8.39 -3.11 -3.27
N LEU A 119 -9.38 -3.65 -3.96
CA LEU A 119 -10.70 -3.06 -4.12
C LEU A 119 -11.78 -4.10 -3.81
N ASP A 120 -12.77 -3.72 -3.00
CA ASP A 120 -13.93 -4.54 -2.73
C ASP A 120 -15.05 -4.11 -3.67
N THR A 121 -15.50 -5.01 -4.54
CA THR A 121 -16.44 -4.70 -5.62
C THR A 121 -17.78 -5.37 -5.38
N TYR A 122 -18.87 -4.62 -5.52
CA TYR A 122 -20.24 -5.08 -5.27
C TYR A 122 -21.20 -4.68 -6.38
N ASP A 123 -22.23 -5.49 -6.60
CA ASP A 123 -23.45 -5.02 -7.28
C ASP A 123 -24.22 -4.08 -6.35
N PHE A 124 -24.44 -2.83 -6.79
CA PHE A 124 -25.21 -1.86 -6.02
C PHE A 124 -25.81 -0.77 -6.94
N GLU A 125 -27.03 -0.31 -6.64
CA GLU A 125 -27.72 0.73 -7.43
C GLU A 125 -27.76 0.47 -8.97
N GLY A 126 -27.71 -0.80 -9.38
CA GLY A 126 -27.72 -1.18 -10.80
C GLY A 126 -26.37 -1.05 -11.52
N ASP A 127 -25.29 -0.83 -10.78
CA ASP A 127 -23.91 -0.73 -11.29
C ASP A 127 -22.90 -1.43 -10.36
N ILE A 128 -21.61 -1.36 -10.68
CA ILE A 128 -20.52 -1.86 -9.85
C ILE A 128 -20.00 -0.75 -8.95
N TRP A 129 -20.04 -0.99 -7.64
CA TRP A 129 -19.63 -0.04 -6.61
C TRP A 129 -18.48 -0.57 -5.76
N LEU A 130 -17.75 0.37 -5.18
CA LEU A 130 -16.77 0.11 -4.14
C LEU A 130 -17.41 0.37 -2.78
N CYS A 131 -17.43 -0.67 -1.95
CA CYS A 131 -18.05 -0.62 -0.63
C CYS A 131 -17.18 -1.36 0.36
N HIS A 132 -17.07 -0.86 1.59
CA HIS A 132 -16.45 -1.64 2.66
C HIS A 132 -17.57 -2.19 3.53
N SER A 133 -18.03 -3.40 3.22
CA SER A 133 -19.32 -3.92 3.68
C SER A 133 -19.22 -5.34 4.24
N PHE A 134 -20.36 -5.91 4.63
CA PHE A 134 -20.44 -7.22 5.25
C PHE A 134 -21.55 -8.07 4.64
N GLY A 135 -21.45 -9.39 4.77
CA GLY A 135 -22.45 -10.33 4.26
C GLY A 135 -22.58 -10.38 2.75
N GLY A 136 -21.53 -9.94 2.02
CA GLY A 136 -21.50 -9.95 0.55
C GLY A 136 -22.50 -8.99 -0.10
N LYS A 137 -22.91 -7.93 0.60
CA LYS A 137 -23.85 -6.92 0.08
C LYS A 137 -23.35 -5.53 0.37
N CYS A 138 -23.50 -4.62 -0.58
CA CYS A 138 -23.31 -3.20 -0.34
C CYS A 138 -24.59 -2.55 0.21
N HIS A 139 -24.43 -1.53 1.04
CA HIS A 139 -25.51 -0.77 1.65
C HIS A 139 -25.26 0.73 1.49
N ASP A 140 -26.32 1.54 1.56
CA ASP A 140 -26.21 3.00 1.51
C ASP A 140 -25.26 3.59 2.55
N TYR A 141 -25.15 2.94 3.71
CA TYR A 141 -24.30 3.36 4.82
C TYR A 141 -22.89 2.75 4.80
N THR A 142 -22.56 1.89 3.81
CA THR A 142 -21.23 1.29 3.63
C THR A 142 -20.58 1.58 2.27
N LYS A 143 -21.31 2.24 1.35
CA LYS A 143 -20.82 2.60 0.02
C LYS A 143 -19.84 3.76 0.07
N PHE A 144 -18.86 3.74 -0.83
CA PHE A 144 -17.94 4.85 -1.05
C PHE A 144 -18.26 5.55 -2.36
N GLU A 145 -18.04 4.86 -3.48
CA GLU A 145 -18.23 5.43 -4.82
C GLU A 145 -18.47 4.35 -5.89
N PRO A 146 -19.00 4.71 -7.06
CA PRO A 146 -19.00 3.85 -8.23
C PRO A 146 -17.59 3.42 -8.61
N ALA A 147 -17.39 2.14 -8.94
CA ALA A 147 -16.07 1.62 -9.28
C ALA A 147 -15.45 2.28 -10.52
N ILE A 148 -16.28 2.79 -11.43
CA ILE A 148 -15.83 3.49 -12.63
C ILE A 148 -14.94 4.71 -12.33
N ASP A 149 -15.14 5.39 -11.20
CA ASP A 149 -14.41 6.61 -10.86
C ASP A 149 -12.97 6.29 -10.44
N THR A 150 -12.77 5.39 -9.47
CA THR A 150 -11.45 4.82 -9.13
C THR A 150 -10.76 4.21 -10.36
N LEU A 151 -11.48 3.46 -11.21
CA LEU A 151 -10.88 2.84 -12.40
C LEU A 151 -10.42 3.88 -13.43
N ARG A 152 -11.10 5.03 -13.55
CA ARG A 152 -10.66 6.16 -14.37
C ARG A 152 -9.41 6.85 -13.82
N GLU A 153 -9.26 6.93 -12.50
CA GLU A 153 -7.99 7.41 -11.90
C GLU A 153 -6.82 6.50 -12.28
N ILE A 154 -7.01 5.18 -12.26
CA ILE A 154 -6.01 4.20 -12.68
C ILE A 154 -5.71 4.35 -14.18
N GLU A 155 -6.74 4.54 -15.02
CA GLU A 155 -6.55 4.74 -16.46
C GLU A 155 -5.75 5.99 -16.75
N ALA A 156 -6.11 7.11 -16.12
CA ALA A 156 -5.41 8.38 -16.27
C ALA A 156 -3.94 8.26 -15.84
N PHE A 157 -3.69 7.57 -14.73
CA PHE A 157 -2.33 7.30 -14.26
C PHE A 157 -1.52 6.48 -15.27
N LEU A 158 -2.05 5.35 -15.76
CA LEU A 158 -1.35 4.51 -16.74
C LEU A 158 -1.15 5.20 -18.08
N SER A 159 -2.08 6.06 -18.50
CA SER A 159 -1.96 6.89 -19.71
C SER A 159 -0.90 7.96 -19.56
N GLY A 160 -0.80 8.62 -18.41
CA GLY A 160 0.22 9.64 -18.12
C GLY A 160 1.62 9.05 -17.85
N ASN A 161 1.70 7.78 -17.47
CA ASN A 161 2.95 7.14 -17.04
C ASN A 161 3.21 5.85 -17.85
N PRO A 162 3.77 5.95 -19.08
CA PRO A 162 3.88 4.83 -20.02
C PRO A 162 4.82 3.70 -19.55
N SER A 163 5.74 4.01 -18.64
CA SER A 163 6.71 3.02 -18.09
C SER A 163 6.20 2.28 -16.86
N GLU A 164 5.03 2.63 -16.34
CA GLU A 164 4.52 2.11 -15.07
C GLU A 164 3.57 0.92 -15.27
N ILE A 165 3.50 0.05 -14.27
CA ILE A 165 2.60 -1.10 -14.20
C ILE A 165 1.75 -0.97 -12.94
N VAL A 166 0.46 -1.27 -13.02
CA VAL A 166 -0.46 -1.29 -11.87
C VAL A 166 -1.06 -2.69 -11.72
N THR A 167 -1.19 -3.14 -10.48
CA THR A 167 -1.93 -4.35 -10.13
C THR A 167 -3.22 -3.98 -9.40
N VAL A 168 -4.33 -4.61 -9.76
CA VAL A 168 -5.61 -4.49 -9.07
C VAL A 168 -6.02 -5.86 -8.54
N ILE A 169 -6.35 -5.95 -7.27
CA ILE A 169 -6.76 -7.18 -6.59
C ILE A 169 -8.18 -6.96 -6.09
N LEU A 170 -9.13 -7.72 -6.63
CA LEU A 170 -10.56 -7.54 -6.37
C LEU A 170 -11.03 -8.55 -5.31
N GLU A 171 -11.50 -8.05 -4.18
CA GLU A 171 -12.43 -8.82 -3.36
C GLU A 171 -13.82 -8.69 -4.00
N ASP A 172 -14.22 -9.75 -4.70
CA ASP A 172 -15.29 -9.71 -5.68
C ASP A 172 -16.60 -10.27 -5.12
N TYR A 173 -17.59 -9.38 -4.98
CA TYR A 173 -18.97 -9.66 -4.62
C TYR A 173 -19.94 -9.30 -5.77
N VAL A 174 -19.43 -9.24 -7.01
CA VAL A 174 -20.20 -8.93 -8.22
C VAL A 174 -20.78 -10.22 -8.82
N HIS A 175 -22.10 -10.33 -8.75
CA HIS A 175 -22.89 -11.41 -9.34
C HIS A 175 -23.42 -11.09 -10.73
N THR A 176 -23.54 -9.80 -11.09
CA THR A 176 -23.94 -9.40 -12.44
C THR A 176 -22.98 -9.99 -13.49
N PRO A 177 -23.47 -10.78 -14.45
CA PRO A 177 -22.63 -11.36 -15.49
C PRO A 177 -21.90 -10.28 -16.29
N ASN A 178 -20.58 -10.40 -16.41
CA ASN A 178 -19.71 -9.44 -17.10
C ASN A 178 -19.70 -8.03 -16.48
N GLY A 179 -20.20 -7.85 -15.25
CA GLY A 179 -20.22 -6.54 -14.58
C GLY A 179 -18.82 -5.93 -14.46
N LEU A 180 -17.83 -6.75 -14.05
CA LEU A 180 -16.44 -6.32 -13.94
C LEU A 180 -15.85 -6.02 -15.33
N THR A 181 -15.92 -6.95 -16.29
CA THR A 181 -15.37 -6.71 -17.63
C THR A 181 -15.99 -5.47 -18.29
N LYS A 182 -17.29 -5.23 -18.09
CA LYS A 182 -17.99 -4.03 -18.58
C LYS A 182 -17.39 -2.76 -17.98
N VAL A 183 -17.29 -2.66 -16.65
CA VAL A 183 -16.79 -1.43 -16.01
C VAL A 183 -15.31 -1.16 -16.33
N PHE A 184 -14.46 -2.19 -16.42
CA PHE A 184 -13.07 -2.03 -16.90
C PHE A 184 -12.99 -1.58 -18.38
N THR A 185 -13.92 -2.05 -19.22
CA THR A 185 -14.01 -1.61 -20.62
C THR A 185 -14.43 -0.14 -20.72
N GLU A 186 -15.46 0.25 -19.97
CA GLU A 186 -15.96 1.63 -19.91
C GLU A 186 -14.94 2.59 -19.31
N ALA A 187 -14.13 2.14 -18.36
CA ALA A 187 -12.99 2.88 -17.82
C ALA A 187 -11.87 3.08 -18.84
N GLY A 188 -11.84 2.34 -19.95
CA GLY A 188 -10.78 2.40 -20.95
C GLY A 188 -9.52 1.61 -20.59
N LEU A 189 -9.59 0.74 -19.57
CA LEU A 189 -8.43 0.01 -19.03
C LEU A 189 -8.01 -1.21 -19.85
N MET A 190 -8.91 -1.73 -20.71
CA MET A 190 -8.64 -2.95 -21.49
C MET A 190 -7.42 -2.83 -22.42
N LYS A 191 -7.05 -1.61 -22.84
CA LYS A 191 -5.83 -1.35 -23.63
C LYS A 191 -4.53 -1.62 -22.87
N PHE A 192 -4.58 -1.68 -21.54
CA PHE A 192 -3.44 -1.98 -20.67
C PHE A 192 -3.43 -3.43 -20.15
N TRP A 193 -4.49 -4.19 -20.41
CA TRP A 193 -4.75 -5.48 -19.76
C TRP A 193 -3.65 -6.51 -20.03
N PHE A 194 -3.11 -7.09 -18.96
CA PHE A 194 -2.17 -8.21 -19.06
C PHE A 194 -2.94 -9.53 -19.31
N PRO A 195 -2.71 -10.22 -20.43
CA PRO A 195 -3.54 -11.35 -20.81
C PRO A 195 -3.26 -12.60 -19.98
N LEU A 196 -4.33 -13.31 -19.60
CA LEU A 196 -4.27 -14.56 -18.82
C LEU A 196 -3.37 -15.62 -19.47
N SER A 197 -3.34 -15.69 -20.80
CA SER A 197 -2.52 -16.65 -21.55
C SER A 197 -1.00 -16.45 -21.38
N LYS A 198 -0.57 -15.27 -20.92
CA LYS A 198 0.83 -14.95 -20.62
C LYS A 198 1.15 -15.00 -19.12
N MET A 199 0.16 -15.27 -18.25
CA MET A 199 0.42 -15.39 -16.82
C MET A 199 1.10 -16.74 -16.53
N PRO A 200 2.29 -16.72 -15.90
CA PRO A 200 3.03 -17.95 -15.63
C PRO A 200 2.31 -18.81 -14.60
N LYS A 201 2.54 -20.12 -14.68
CA LYS A 201 2.03 -21.10 -13.73
C LYS A 201 3.20 -21.84 -13.08
N ASN A 202 2.94 -22.52 -11.96
CA ASN A 202 3.90 -23.40 -11.29
C ASN A 202 5.22 -22.68 -10.92
N GLY A 203 5.13 -21.47 -10.37
CA GLY A 203 6.28 -20.73 -9.84
C GLY A 203 7.19 -20.12 -10.91
N GLN A 204 6.85 -20.24 -12.19
CA GLN A 204 7.67 -19.70 -13.27
C GLN A 204 7.77 -18.17 -13.20
N ASN A 205 8.86 -17.65 -13.77
CA ASN A 205 9.06 -16.22 -13.89
C ASN A 205 7.97 -15.60 -14.77
N TRP A 206 7.51 -14.43 -14.35
CA TRP A 206 6.69 -13.56 -15.20
C TRP A 206 7.53 -12.99 -16.35
N PRO A 207 6.90 -12.44 -17.40
CA PRO A 207 7.64 -11.69 -18.41
C PRO A 207 8.48 -10.57 -17.80
N LEU A 208 9.49 -10.12 -18.54
CA LEU A 208 10.29 -8.99 -18.10
C LEU A 208 9.39 -7.76 -18.04
N VAL A 209 9.60 -6.90 -17.04
CA VAL A 209 8.84 -5.65 -16.94
C VAL A 209 9.03 -4.79 -18.19
N SER A 210 10.24 -4.77 -18.76
CA SER A 210 10.53 -4.11 -20.04
C SER A 210 9.65 -4.60 -21.19
N GLU A 211 9.37 -5.90 -21.27
CA GLU A 211 8.50 -6.49 -22.28
C GLU A 211 7.03 -6.18 -22.02
N MET A 212 6.60 -6.23 -20.75
CA MET A 212 5.23 -5.85 -20.35
C MET A 212 4.94 -4.40 -20.74
N VAL A 213 5.88 -3.49 -20.45
CA VAL A 213 5.81 -2.07 -20.82
C VAL A 213 5.80 -1.89 -22.34
N ALA A 214 6.74 -2.51 -23.05
CA ALA A 214 6.85 -2.38 -24.50
C ALA A 214 5.59 -2.87 -25.25
N ASN A 215 4.88 -3.86 -24.71
CA ASN A 215 3.64 -4.38 -25.27
C ASN A 215 2.38 -3.66 -24.75
N ASN A 216 2.53 -2.60 -23.92
CA ASN A 216 1.44 -1.92 -23.21
C ASN A 216 0.56 -2.87 -22.38
N GLN A 217 1.13 -3.97 -21.85
CA GLN A 217 0.47 -4.96 -20.99
C GLN A 217 0.80 -4.65 -19.52
N ARG A 218 0.26 -3.52 -19.04
CA ARG A 218 0.70 -2.82 -17.83
C ARG A 218 -0.34 -2.82 -16.70
N LEU A 219 -1.47 -3.51 -16.87
CA LEU A 219 -2.49 -3.69 -15.86
C LEU A 219 -2.69 -5.17 -15.58
N LEU A 220 -2.35 -5.62 -14.37
CA LEU A 220 -2.68 -6.95 -13.89
C LEU A 220 -3.95 -6.86 -13.05
N VAL A 221 -4.93 -7.74 -13.27
CA VAL A 221 -6.17 -7.77 -12.48
C VAL A 221 -6.42 -9.18 -11.99
N PHE A 222 -6.63 -9.30 -10.69
CA PHE A 222 -6.97 -10.54 -10.00
C PHE A 222 -8.33 -10.42 -9.32
N THR A 223 -9.06 -11.52 -9.24
CA THR A 223 -10.34 -11.63 -8.52
C THR A 223 -10.32 -12.78 -7.53
N SER A 224 -11.04 -12.62 -6.41
CA SER A 224 -11.28 -13.66 -5.42
C SER A 224 -12.27 -14.74 -5.88
N ILE A 225 -12.93 -14.60 -7.03
CA ILE A 225 -13.96 -15.54 -7.53
C ILE A 225 -13.42 -16.42 -8.66
N LYS A 226 -13.36 -17.73 -8.41
CA LYS A 226 -12.78 -18.72 -9.35
C LYS A 226 -13.42 -18.76 -10.73
N SER A 227 -14.75 -18.63 -10.82
CA SER A 227 -15.48 -18.74 -12.09
C SER A 227 -15.17 -17.60 -13.06
N LYS A 228 -14.76 -16.42 -12.56
CA LYS A 228 -14.45 -15.23 -13.36
C LYS A 228 -13.24 -15.43 -14.29
N GLU A 229 -12.31 -16.32 -13.95
CA GLU A 229 -11.19 -16.65 -14.83
C GLU A 229 -11.67 -17.25 -16.15
N SER A 230 -12.63 -18.16 -16.11
CA SER A 230 -13.18 -18.78 -17.32
C SER A 230 -14.29 -17.95 -17.97
N SER A 231 -15.10 -17.24 -17.18
CA SER A 231 -16.27 -16.51 -17.71
C SER A 231 -15.92 -15.12 -18.23
N GLU A 232 -14.97 -14.44 -17.58
CA GLU A 232 -14.65 -13.02 -17.82
C GLU A 232 -13.16 -12.80 -18.17
N GLY A 233 -12.32 -13.82 -18.04
CA GLY A 233 -10.88 -13.72 -18.31
C GLY A 233 -10.08 -12.98 -17.22
N ILE A 234 -10.67 -12.80 -16.02
CA ILE A 234 -10.03 -12.14 -14.88
C ILE A 234 -9.33 -13.20 -14.03
N ALA A 235 -8.03 -13.06 -13.79
CA ALA A 235 -7.22 -14.09 -13.16
C ALA A 235 -7.71 -14.42 -11.74
N TYR A 236 -7.91 -15.70 -11.45
CA TYR A 236 -8.28 -16.12 -10.10
C TYR A 236 -7.06 -16.00 -9.18
N GLN A 237 -7.11 -15.11 -8.18
CA GLN A 237 -5.92 -14.71 -7.42
C GLN A 237 -5.15 -15.90 -6.83
N TRP A 238 -5.88 -16.88 -6.29
CA TRP A 238 -5.33 -18.05 -5.61
C TRP A 238 -4.61 -19.02 -6.56
N ASN A 239 -4.70 -18.83 -7.88
CA ASN A 239 -3.85 -19.53 -8.84
C ASN A 239 -2.42 -18.97 -8.88
N TYR A 240 -2.20 -17.71 -8.52
CA TYR A 240 -0.97 -16.97 -8.83
C TYR A 240 -0.21 -16.44 -7.61
N MET A 241 -0.91 -16.18 -6.49
CA MET A 241 -0.31 -15.62 -5.28
C MET A 241 -0.61 -16.43 -4.02
N VAL A 242 0.30 -16.35 -3.04
CA VAL A 242 0.04 -16.69 -1.65
C VAL A 242 -0.17 -15.41 -0.83
N GLU A 243 -1.01 -15.48 0.20
CA GLU A 243 -1.37 -14.35 1.05
C GLU A 243 -1.33 -14.76 2.52
N ASN A 244 -0.70 -13.94 3.37
CA ASN A 244 -0.74 -14.17 4.81
C ASN A 244 -2.10 -13.76 5.41
N GLN A 245 -2.41 -14.33 6.57
CA GLN A 245 -3.57 -13.92 7.35
C GLN A 245 -3.55 -12.40 7.56
N TYR A 246 -4.72 -11.77 7.44
CA TYR A 246 -4.90 -10.33 7.66
C TYR A 246 -5.28 -10.04 9.12
N GLY A 247 -5.37 -8.76 9.47
CA GLY A 247 -5.77 -8.31 10.80
C GLY A 247 -4.72 -8.62 11.87
N ASP A 248 -5.14 -8.55 13.14
CA ASP A 248 -4.23 -8.70 14.28
C ASP A 248 -3.49 -10.06 14.29
N ASP A 249 -4.14 -11.13 13.81
CA ASP A 249 -3.52 -12.45 13.67
C ASP A 249 -2.41 -12.47 12.61
N GLY A 250 -2.54 -11.63 11.58
CA GLY A 250 -1.55 -11.45 10.53
C GLY A 250 -0.29 -10.69 10.94
N MET A 251 -0.39 -9.91 12.02
CA MET A 251 0.67 -9.00 12.49
C MET A 251 1.62 -9.64 13.52
N LYS A 252 1.36 -10.90 13.94
CA LYS A 252 2.18 -11.59 14.93
C LYS A 252 3.56 -11.91 14.34
N ALA A 253 4.60 -11.31 14.94
CA ALA A 253 5.99 -11.54 14.53
C ALA A 253 6.37 -13.01 14.73
N GLY A 254 7.00 -13.62 13.73
CA GLY A 254 7.42 -15.03 13.75
C GLY A 254 6.31 -16.06 13.49
N GLU A 255 5.03 -15.68 13.56
CA GLU A 255 3.92 -16.53 13.12
C GLU A 255 3.60 -16.26 11.66
N CYS A 256 3.69 -17.27 10.80
CA CYS A 256 3.49 -17.15 9.35
C CYS A 256 2.27 -17.93 8.89
N SER A 257 1.08 -17.53 9.34
CA SER A 257 -0.19 -18.12 8.91
C SER A 257 -0.62 -17.59 7.54
N ASN A 258 -1.15 -18.47 6.69
CA ASN A 258 -1.80 -18.10 5.44
C ASN A 258 -3.27 -17.75 5.69
N ARG A 259 -3.83 -16.89 4.82
CA ARG A 259 -5.27 -16.68 4.73
C ARG A 259 -5.97 -17.99 4.33
N GLY A 260 -7.22 -18.20 4.74
CA GLY A 260 -7.94 -19.46 4.58
C GLY A 260 -8.06 -19.95 3.13
N GLU A 261 -8.25 -19.06 2.18
CA GLU A 261 -8.34 -19.39 0.75
C GLU A 261 -6.97 -19.54 0.07
N SER A 262 -5.91 -19.04 0.70
CA SER A 262 -4.53 -19.12 0.20
C SER A 262 -3.94 -20.51 0.41
N SER A 263 -3.09 -20.96 -0.53
CA SER A 263 -2.09 -21.99 -0.26
C SER A 263 -1.18 -21.60 0.91
N ALA A 264 -0.45 -22.56 1.46
CA ALA A 264 0.63 -22.31 2.42
C ALA A 264 1.65 -21.32 1.83
N LEU A 265 2.20 -20.42 2.66
CA LEU A 265 3.08 -19.34 2.20
C LEU A 265 4.39 -19.80 1.54
N ASN A 266 4.79 -21.05 1.78
CA ASN A 266 5.94 -21.68 1.16
C ASN A 266 5.60 -22.47 -0.12
N ASP A 267 4.37 -22.39 -0.64
CA ASP A 267 3.95 -23.01 -1.89
C ASP A 267 4.63 -22.32 -3.08
N LYS A 268 5.73 -22.91 -3.53
CA LYS A 268 6.53 -22.44 -4.66
C LYS A 268 5.83 -22.56 -6.02
N SER A 269 4.65 -23.18 -6.09
CA SER A 269 3.86 -23.16 -7.32
C SER A 269 3.21 -21.78 -7.59
N LYS A 270 3.15 -20.92 -6.57
CA LYS A 270 2.71 -19.51 -6.67
C LYS A 270 3.93 -18.61 -6.76
N SER A 271 3.96 -17.72 -7.76
CA SER A 271 5.12 -16.87 -8.03
C SER A 271 4.99 -15.47 -7.42
N LEU A 272 3.80 -15.09 -6.95
CA LEU A 272 3.54 -13.83 -6.28
C LEU A 272 3.24 -14.05 -4.79
N VAL A 273 3.53 -13.02 -3.98
CA VAL A 273 3.27 -13.00 -2.54
C VAL A 273 2.59 -11.69 -2.22
N LEU A 274 1.39 -11.74 -1.64
CA LEU A 274 0.70 -10.60 -1.07
C LEU A 274 0.91 -10.61 0.45
N VAL A 275 1.36 -9.49 1.00
CA VAL A 275 1.58 -9.35 2.44
C VAL A 275 0.61 -8.35 3.03
N ASN A 276 -0.34 -8.83 3.83
CA ASN A 276 -1.19 -8.02 4.68
C ASN A 276 -0.46 -7.67 5.98
N TYR A 277 -0.48 -6.38 6.35
CA TYR A 277 0.02 -5.91 7.62
C TYR A 277 -0.80 -4.71 8.12
N PHE A 278 -1.88 -5.00 8.83
CA PHE A 278 -2.78 -4.01 9.43
C PHE A 278 -3.62 -4.65 10.52
N ARG A 279 -4.12 -3.83 11.46
CA ARG A 279 -5.00 -4.30 12.56
C ARG A 279 -6.37 -4.66 12.03
N SER A 280 -7.06 -5.55 12.74
CA SER A 280 -8.47 -5.86 12.46
C SER A 280 -9.37 -4.62 12.56
N VAL A 281 -9.05 -3.70 13.47
CA VAL A 281 -9.68 -2.38 13.58
C VAL A 281 -8.63 -1.32 13.23
N PRO A 282 -8.80 -0.55 12.15
CA PRO A 282 -7.86 0.50 11.79
C PRO A 282 -7.89 1.62 12.83
N VAL A 283 -6.72 2.00 13.33
CA VAL A 283 -6.54 3.10 14.29
C VAL A 283 -5.54 4.08 13.72
N LYS A 284 -6.05 5.18 13.14
CA LYS A 284 -5.25 6.20 12.45
C LYS A 284 -4.04 6.68 13.26
N ALA A 285 -4.23 6.95 14.55
CA ALA A 285 -3.17 7.41 15.46
C ALA A 285 -2.00 6.41 15.62
N LEU A 286 -2.22 5.12 15.34
CA LEU A 286 -1.18 4.08 15.41
C LEU A 286 -0.55 3.77 14.05
N ALA A 287 -1.11 4.28 12.95
CA ALA A 287 -0.64 3.98 11.60
C ALA A 287 0.83 4.38 11.39
N CYS A 288 1.26 5.48 11.99
CA CYS A 288 2.65 5.95 11.92
C CYS A 288 3.65 4.99 12.58
N VAL A 289 3.25 4.30 13.65
CA VAL A 289 4.08 3.28 14.32
C VAL A 289 4.15 2.04 13.46
N GLN A 290 3.00 1.59 12.98
CA GLN A 290 2.84 0.32 12.27
C GLN A 290 3.53 0.35 10.91
N ASN A 291 3.41 1.44 10.17
CA ASN A 291 4.07 1.59 8.86
C ASN A 291 5.56 1.98 8.94
N SER A 292 6.19 1.79 10.11
CA SER A 292 7.60 2.09 10.36
C SER A 292 8.42 0.81 10.62
N GLY A 293 9.05 0.68 11.81
CA GLY A 293 9.93 -0.45 12.15
C GLY A 293 9.20 -1.79 12.13
N ASP A 294 8.01 -1.85 12.72
CA ASP A 294 7.27 -3.10 12.87
C ASP A 294 6.92 -3.75 11.52
N LEU A 295 6.56 -2.96 10.50
CA LEU A 295 6.35 -3.45 9.14
C LEU A 295 7.63 -4.06 8.54
N LEU A 296 8.78 -3.43 8.75
CA LEU A 296 10.06 -3.95 8.25
C LEU A 296 10.43 -5.29 8.89
N ASP A 297 10.26 -5.41 10.21
CA ASP A 297 10.50 -6.65 10.95
C ASP A 297 9.57 -7.75 10.43
N MET A 298 8.32 -7.40 10.16
CA MET A 298 7.34 -8.30 9.59
C MET A 298 7.80 -8.79 8.20
N LEU A 299 8.12 -7.87 7.28
CA LEU A 299 8.58 -8.21 5.93
C LEU A 299 9.83 -9.10 5.95
N GLN A 300 10.77 -8.85 6.87
CA GLN A 300 11.95 -9.70 7.06
C GLN A 300 11.58 -11.11 7.53
N SER A 301 10.68 -11.23 8.50
CA SER A 301 10.21 -12.54 8.99
C SER A 301 9.51 -13.36 7.90
N ARG A 302 8.70 -12.72 7.04
CA ARG A 302 7.99 -13.42 5.95
C ARG A 302 8.92 -13.81 4.83
N ARG A 303 9.90 -12.97 4.50
CA ARG A 303 10.92 -13.32 3.51
C ARG A 303 11.59 -14.66 3.85
N GLN A 304 11.89 -14.90 5.13
CA GLN A 304 12.48 -16.16 5.58
C GLN A 304 11.52 -17.36 5.44
N SER A 305 10.21 -17.13 5.58
CA SER A 305 9.19 -18.19 5.58
C SER A 305 8.69 -18.55 4.19
N VAL A 306 8.70 -17.61 3.26
CA VAL A 306 8.37 -17.87 1.86
C VAL A 306 9.48 -18.68 1.20
N GLY A 307 10.75 -18.49 1.56
CA GLY A 307 11.93 -19.17 1.00
C GLY A 307 12.63 -18.37 -0.09
#